data_AF-A0A927XQG2-F1
#
_entry.id   AF-A0A927XQG2-F1
#
_cell.length_a   1.000
_cell.length_b   1.000
_cell.length_c   1.000
_cell.angle_alpha   90.00
_cell.angle_beta   90.00
_cell.angle_gamma   90.00
#
_symmetry.space_group_name_H-M   'P 1'
#
loop_
_entity.id
_entity.type
_entity.pdbx_description
1 polymer ?
#
loop_
_entity_poly.entity_id
_entity_poly.type
_entity_poly.pdbx_seq_one_letter_code
_entity_poly.pdbx_strand_id
1 'polypeptide(L)'
;MLDKTIPFYHTIMRCDRILPMEVKLPQGYAIRTYQPGDEDAWAALECGIGDFATIEEAKADFARRYLTNPAWMPERVFFALSPEGEIVGSAIAWEHDPRGVGVRALHWLVVRADHRRKGLGRALCQHVLRFFRREDNAAPVYLHTQPSSWKAIPLYISLGFKLQPQDTFYGYENQYSQAMETLKGIVTPEQYELMVQNTAAQARTADLSAIRYDGRGLVPAIAQDAFSGEVLMQAYMNAESLQATLDSGYATYYSRSRQELWRKGATSGHLQRVIRLSYDCDGDSILMQVEQTGPACHTGERSCFHHPVIEGDMPATAAILDTLEKTIADRAANPKEGSYTNYLLNKGAEKICKKVGEEASETIIAAIKGDADGLAGEAADLLYHLAVLLHQQGVPMRDVWEVLKKRH
;
A
#
# COMPACT_ATOMS: atom_id res chain seq x y z
N MET A 1 9.49 5.74 -29.15
CA MET A 1 10.91 5.40 -28.96
C MET A 1 11.44 6.18 -27.78
N LEU A 2 12.43 5.63 -27.08
CA LEU A 2 13.21 6.39 -26.11
C LEU A 2 13.99 7.48 -26.86
N ASP A 3 13.99 8.68 -26.30
CA ASP A 3 14.78 9.76 -26.84
C ASP A 3 16.21 9.64 -26.31
N LYS A 4 17.11 9.10 -27.14
CA LYS A 4 18.52 8.86 -26.80
C LYS A 4 19.34 10.15 -26.69
N THR A 5 18.77 11.31 -26.99
CA THR A 5 19.42 12.62 -26.75
C THR A 5 19.32 13.05 -25.29
N ILE A 6 18.37 12.47 -24.53
CA ILE A 6 18.22 12.73 -23.09
C ILE A 6 19.27 11.89 -22.33
N PRO A 7 20.09 12.50 -21.47
CA PRO A 7 21.05 11.78 -20.64
C PRO A 7 20.43 10.63 -19.84
N PHE A 8 21.14 9.51 -19.79
CA PHE A 8 20.74 8.35 -19.01
C PHE A 8 21.19 8.51 -17.56
N TYR A 9 20.22 8.42 -16.64
CA TYR A 9 20.46 8.38 -15.20
C TYR A 9 19.54 7.34 -14.58
N HIS A 10 20.09 6.43 -13.77
CA HIS A 10 19.27 5.45 -13.05
C HIS A 10 18.36 6.18 -12.07
N THR A 11 17.05 5.96 -12.17
CA THR A 11 16.05 6.58 -11.30
C THR A 11 15.18 5.49 -10.69
N ILE A 12 15.04 5.50 -9.37
CA ILE A 12 14.29 4.49 -8.63
C ILE A 12 12.94 5.05 -8.20
N MET A 13 11.89 4.26 -8.39
CA MET A 13 10.57 4.51 -7.84
C MET A 13 10.14 3.34 -6.95
N ARG A 14 9.35 3.62 -5.92
CA ARG A 14 8.82 2.63 -4.97
C ARG A 14 7.34 2.84 -4.73
N CYS A 15 6.58 1.76 -4.71
CA CYS A 15 5.18 1.72 -4.31
C CYS A 15 5.08 0.95 -2.98
N ASP A 16 4.80 1.66 -1.89
CA ASP A 16 4.74 1.08 -0.54
C ASP A 16 3.45 0.30 -0.26
N ARG A 17 2.36 0.64 -0.98
CA ARG A 17 1.05 0.01 -0.77
C ARG A 17 0.29 -0.07 -2.08
N ILE A 18 -0.10 -1.29 -2.44
CA ILE A 18 -0.86 -1.53 -3.66
C ILE A 18 -2.35 -1.35 -3.36
N LEU A 19 -2.92 -0.24 -3.85
CA LEU A 19 -4.34 0.06 -3.66
C LEU A 19 -5.23 -0.94 -4.44
N PRO A 20 -6.45 -1.23 -3.95
CA PRO A 20 -7.46 -1.88 -4.75
C PRO A 20 -7.68 -1.15 -6.08
N MET A 21 -7.48 -1.85 -7.18
CA MET A 21 -7.63 -1.30 -8.53
C MET A 21 -8.36 -2.29 -9.43
N GLU A 22 -9.27 -1.77 -10.22
CA GLU A 22 -9.89 -2.48 -11.34
C GLU A 22 -8.97 -2.36 -12.55
N VAL A 23 -8.67 -3.50 -13.19
CA VAL A 23 -7.97 -3.49 -14.47
C VAL A 23 -9.00 -3.21 -15.56
N LYS A 24 -8.88 -2.07 -16.23
CA LYS A 24 -9.72 -1.74 -17.39
C LYS A 24 -8.90 -1.89 -18.65
N LEU A 25 -9.33 -2.82 -19.50
CA LEU A 25 -8.78 -3.01 -20.84
C LEU A 25 -9.64 -2.31 -21.89
N PRO A 26 -9.04 -1.78 -22.96
CA PRO A 26 -9.79 -1.27 -24.09
C PRO A 26 -10.56 -2.39 -24.77
N GLN A 27 -11.69 -2.06 -25.41
CA GLN A 27 -12.52 -3.04 -26.10
C GLN A 27 -11.70 -3.85 -27.12
N GLY A 28 -11.85 -5.18 -27.07
CA GLY A 28 -11.16 -6.12 -27.94
C GLY A 28 -9.74 -6.47 -27.52
N TYR A 29 -9.13 -5.76 -26.56
CA TYR A 29 -7.80 -6.12 -26.05
C TYR A 29 -7.92 -7.13 -24.90
N ALA A 30 -6.91 -7.99 -24.79
CA ALA A 30 -6.79 -8.96 -23.71
C ALA A 30 -5.41 -8.89 -23.04
N ILE A 31 -5.29 -9.43 -21.85
CA ILE A 31 -4.00 -9.73 -21.22
C ILE A 31 -3.94 -11.23 -20.98
N ARG A 32 -2.82 -11.86 -21.37
CA ARG A 32 -2.50 -13.25 -21.04
C ARG A 32 -1.12 -13.34 -20.41
N THR A 33 -0.81 -14.46 -19.80
CA THR A 33 0.54 -14.74 -19.32
C THR A 33 1.39 -15.42 -20.38
N TYR A 34 2.69 -15.51 -20.09
CA TYR A 34 3.70 -16.09 -20.96
C TYR A 34 3.43 -17.55 -21.36
N GLN A 35 3.77 -17.85 -22.61
CA GLN A 35 3.78 -19.16 -23.22
C GLN A 35 5.14 -19.39 -23.91
N PRO A 36 5.66 -20.64 -23.95
CA PRO A 36 6.87 -20.93 -24.71
C PRO A 36 6.75 -20.48 -26.17
N GLY A 37 7.73 -19.72 -26.68
CA GLY A 37 7.71 -19.09 -28.00
C GLY A 37 7.44 -17.58 -27.98
N ASP A 38 6.98 -17.01 -26.85
CA ASP A 38 6.74 -15.58 -26.72
C ASP A 38 8.03 -14.73 -26.68
N GLU A 39 9.20 -15.34 -26.53
CA GLU A 39 10.49 -14.67 -26.45
C GLU A 39 10.78 -13.84 -27.72
N ASP A 40 10.34 -14.33 -28.88
CA ASP A 40 10.47 -13.62 -30.16
C ASP A 40 9.65 -12.33 -30.18
N ALA A 41 8.42 -12.41 -29.70
CA ALA A 41 7.52 -11.26 -29.63
C ALA A 41 7.98 -10.25 -28.59
N TRP A 42 8.46 -10.71 -27.43
CA TRP A 42 9.07 -9.85 -26.42
C TRP A 42 10.30 -9.13 -26.99
N ALA A 43 11.21 -9.85 -27.63
CA ALA A 43 12.42 -9.26 -28.21
C ALA A 43 12.11 -8.23 -29.30
N ALA A 44 11.11 -8.50 -30.14
CA ALA A 44 10.65 -7.56 -31.16
C ALA A 44 10.08 -6.26 -30.54
N LEU A 45 9.35 -6.36 -29.43
CA LEU A 45 8.85 -5.19 -28.69
C LEU A 45 10.00 -4.33 -28.13
N GLU A 46 10.97 -4.94 -27.47
CA GLU A 46 12.09 -4.24 -26.82
C GLU A 46 13.04 -3.60 -27.86
N CYS A 47 13.33 -4.31 -28.95
CA CYS A 47 14.08 -3.73 -30.08
C CYS A 47 13.32 -2.56 -30.72
N GLY A 48 12.00 -2.68 -30.88
CA GLY A 48 11.15 -1.64 -31.46
C GLY A 48 11.11 -0.34 -30.65
N ILE A 49 11.47 -0.37 -29.36
CA ILE A 49 11.56 0.84 -28.52
C ILE A 49 12.98 1.38 -28.37
N GLY A 50 13.98 0.58 -28.78
CA GLY A 50 15.39 0.94 -28.86
C GLY A 50 16.23 0.52 -27.65
N ASP A 51 15.72 -0.38 -26.80
CA ASP A 51 16.42 -0.90 -25.61
C ASP A 51 17.51 -1.92 -25.97
N PHE A 52 17.35 -2.64 -27.09
CA PHE A 52 18.38 -3.50 -27.67
C PHE A 52 18.72 -3.08 -29.10
N ALA A 53 19.95 -3.39 -29.54
CA ALA A 53 20.37 -3.11 -30.90
C ALA A 53 19.82 -4.14 -31.89
N THR A 54 19.69 -5.41 -31.49
CA THR A 54 19.17 -6.50 -32.32
C THR A 54 18.22 -7.44 -31.57
N ILE A 55 17.36 -8.14 -32.31
CA ILE A 55 16.42 -9.12 -31.76
C ILE A 55 17.18 -10.26 -31.08
N GLU A 56 18.31 -10.69 -31.66
CA GLU A 56 19.15 -11.75 -31.11
C GLU A 56 19.74 -11.35 -29.74
N GLU A 57 20.17 -10.08 -29.59
CA GLU A 57 20.67 -9.55 -28.33
C GLU A 57 19.56 -9.54 -27.26
N ALA A 58 18.38 -9.04 -27.62
CA ALA A 58 17.22 -9.04 -26.74
C ALA A 58 16.83 -10.46 -26.30
N LYS A 59 16.77 -11.42 -27.22
CA LYS A 59 16.47 -12.83 -26.91
C LYS A 59 17.52 -13.45 -25.99
N ALA A 60 18.80 -13.18 -26.23
CA ALA A 60 19.88 -13.68 -25.39
C ALA A 60 19.79 -13.12 -23.97
N ASP A 61 19.48 -11.84 -23.82
CA ASP A 61 19.29 -11.21 -22.50
C ASP A 61 18.04 -11.77 -21.80
N PHE A 62 16.94 -11.95 -22.54
CA PHE A 62 15.73 -12.58 -22.02
C PHE A 62 16.00 -13.99 -21.49
N ALA A 63 16.70 -14.82 -22.27
CA ALA A 63 17.05 -16.18 -21.87
C ALA A 63 17.93 -16.19 -20.61
N ARG A 64 18.95 -15.32 -20.58
CA ARG A 64 19.88 -15.22 -19.45
C ARG A 64 19.19 -14.78 -18.16
N ARG A 65 18.19 -13.89 -18.24
CA ARG A 65 17.48 -13.37 -17.06
C ARG A 65 16.33 -14.26 -16.62
N TYR A 66 15.50 -14.70 -17.56
CA TYR A 66 14.19 -15.26 -17.26
C TYR A 66 14.12 -16.78 -17.42
N LEU A 67 14.81 -17.35 -18.42
CA LEU A 67 14.77 -18.81 -18.69
C LEU A 67 15.68 -19.63 -17.76
N THR A 68 16.41 -18.99 -16.84
CA THR A 68 17.19 -19.69 -15.81
C THR A 68 16.31 -20.42 -14.79
N ASN A 69 15.05 -20.01 -14.64
CA ASN A 69 14.05 -20.72 -13.86
C ASN A 69 12.67 -20.59 -14.53
N PRO A 70 12.35 -21.40 -15.55
CA PRO A 70 11.15 -21.19 -16.37
C PRO A 70 9.83 -21.45 -15.61
N ALA A 71 9.88 -22.07 -14.42
CA ALA A 71 8.69 -22.50 -13.69
C ALA A 71 7.82 -21.32 -13.19
N TRP A 72 8.39 -20.14 -12.93
CA TRP A 72 7.64 -18.98 -12.42
C TRP A 72 7.10 -18.08 -13.53
N MET A 73 7.61 -18.19 -14.76
CA MET A 73 7.29 -17.27 -15.85
C MET A 73 5.81 -17.24 -16.25
N PRO A 74 5.09 -18.38 -16.33
CA PRO A 74 3.67 -18.41 -16.70
C PRO A 74 2.74 -17.65 -15.73
N GLU A 75 3.22 -17.24 -14.56
CA GLU A 75 2.43 -16.50 -13.57
C GLU A 75 2.83 -15.02 -13.44
N ARG A 76 4.00 -14.64 -13.99
CA ARG A 76 4.64 -13.35 -13.70
C ARG A 76 4.95 -12.51 -14.92
N VAL A 77 4.99 -13.09 -16.11
CA VAL A 77 5.20 -12.36 -17.38
C VAL A 77 3.84 -12.20 -18.05
N PHE A 78 3.43 -10.96 -18.28
CA PHE A 78 2.13 -10.59 -18.85
C PHE A 78 2.32 -9.97 -20.24
N PHE A 79 1.48 -10.38 -21.19
CA PHE A 79 1.41 -9.84 -22.54
C PHE A 79 0.03 -9.24 -22.83
N ALA A 80 0.02 -8.05 -23.42
CA ALA A 80 -1.18 -7.44 -23.97
C ALA A 80 -1.38 -7.89 -25.41
N LEU A 81 -2.60 -8.35 -25.73
CA LEU A 81 -3.02 -8.79 -27.05
C LEU A 81 -3.89 -7.74 -27.72
N SER A 82 -3.67 -7.49 -29.01
CA SER A 82 -4.58 -6.71 -29.85
C SER A 82 -5.89 -7.47 -30.13
N PRO A 83 -6.93 -6.81 -30.66
CA PRO A 83 -8.15 -7.48 -31.12
C PRO A 83 -7.91 -8.59 -32.16
N GLU A 84 -6.82 -8.48 -32.91
CA GLU A 84 -6.38 -9.45 -33.92
C GLU A 84 -5.55 -10.59 -33.31
N GLY A 85 -5.26 -10.55 -32.01
CA GLY A 85 -4.50 -11.58 -31.28
C GLY A 85 -2.99 -11.37 -31.27
N GLU A 86 -2.47 -10.25 -31.79
CA GLU A 86 -1.04 -9.96 -31.79
C GLU A 86 -0.54 -9.51 -30.41
N ILE A 87 0.67 -9.89 -30.03
CA ILE A 87 1.34 -9.36 -28.83
C ILE A 87 1.81 -7.92 -29.11
N VAL A 88 1.27 -6.98 -28.35
CA VAL A 88 1.50 -5.52 -28.55
C VAL A 88 2.05 -4.81 -27.33
N GLY A 89 2.28 -5.54 -26.24
CA GLY A 89 2.95 -5.02 -25.05
C GLY A 89 3.24 -6.10 -24.04
N SER A 90 4.13 -5.81 -23.10
CA SER A 90 4.50 -6.72 -22.01
C SER A 90 4.78 -5.97 -20.71
N ALA A 91 4.63 -6.68 -19.59
CA ALA A 91 5.10 -6.31 -18.27
C ALA A 91 5.37 -7.56 -17.44
N ILE A 92 6.31 -7.48 -16.50
CA ILE A 92 6.82 -8.59 -15.70
C ILE A 92 6.77 -8.22 -14.21
N ALA A 93 6.21 -9.12 -13.41
CA ALA A 93 6.32 -9.14 -11.97
C ALA A 93 7.64 -9.83 -11.58
N TRP A 94 8.70 -9.06 -11.50
CA TRP A 94 10.03 -9.57 -11.23
C TRP A 94 10.31 -9.67 -9.74
N GLU A 95 10.97 -10.74 -9.32
CA GLU A 95 11.46 -10.89 -7.95
C GLU A 95 12.91 -11.35 -8.00
N HIS A 96 13.79 -10.60 -7.34
CA HIS A 96 15.21 -10.93 -7.27
C HIS A 96 15.64 -11.06 -5.81
N ASP A 97 16.28 -12.19 -5.50
CA ASP A 97 16.80 -12.47 -4.17
C ASP A 97 18.31 -12.79 -4.19
N PRO A 98 19.19 -11.77 -4.16
CA PRO A 98 20.63 -11.99 -4.11
C PRO A 98 21.17 -12.16 -2.67
N ARG A 99 20.38 -11.89 -1.61
CA ARG A 99 20.85 -11.81 -0.21
C ARG A 99 19.84 -12.27 0.87
N GLY A 100 18.78 -12.99 0.52
CA GLY A 100 17.71 -13.44 1.43
C GLY A 100 16.63 -12.38 1.70
N VAL A 101 16.55 -11.33 0.87
CA VAL A 101 15.53 -10.28 0.94
C VAL A 101 14.97 -10.10 -0.47
N GLY A 102 13.90 -10.83 -0.77
CA GLY A 102 13.25 -10.78 -2.08
C GLY A 102 12.81 -9.35 -2.43
N VAL A 103 13.40 -8.78 -3.47
CA VAL A 103 13.01 -7.46 -3.99
C VAL A 103 12.02 -7.66 -5.12
N ARG A 104 10.79 -7.16 -4.93
CA ARG A 104 9.73 -7.15 -5.93
C ARG A 104 9.89 -5.93 -6.83
N ALA A 105 9.85 -6.14 -8.13
CA ALA A 105 9.96 -5.07 -9.11
C ALA A 105 8.96 -5.22 -10.25
N LEU A 106 8.42 -4.08 -10.71
CA LEU A 106 7.76 -3.98 -12.00
C LEU A 106 8.84 -3.79 -13.06
N HIS A 107 9.01 -4.77 -13.93
CA HIS A 107 10.07 -4.82 -14.94
C HIS A 107 9.56 -5.50 -16.21
N TRP A 108 10.16 -5.40 -17.38
CA TRP A 108 10.04 -4.17 -18.13
C TRP A 108 8.63 -3.97 -18.69
N LEU A 109 8.16 -2.72 -18.65
CA LEU A 109 6.92 -2.30 -19.30
C LEU A 109 7.21 -1.81 -20.72
N VAL A 110 6.65 -2.49 -21.71
CA VAL A 110 6.69 -2.02 -23.10
C VAL A 110 5.31 -2.09 -23.75
N VAL A 111 5.00 -1.11 -24.59
CA VAL A 111 3.83 -1.09 -25.47
C VAL A 111 4.26 -0.61 -26.86
N ARG A 112 3.88 -1.37 -27.90
CA ARG A 112 4.14 -1.08 -29.31
C ARG A 112 3.57 0.29 -29.68
N ALA A 113 4.29 1.07 -30.49
CA ALA A 113 4.06 2.50 -30.67
C ALA A 113 2.65 2.86 -31.17
N ASP A 114 2.12 2.07 -32.09
CA ASP A 114 0.78 2.10 -32.69
C ASP A 114 -0.36 1.71 -31.73
N HIS A 115 -0.05 1.12 -30.57
CA HIS A 115 -1.01 0.76 -29.52
C HIS A 115 -0.88 1.61 -28.24
N ARG A 116 0.02 2.61 -28.22
CA ARG A 116 0.16 3.53 -27.09
C ARG A 116 -1.05 4.45 -26.93
N ARG A 117 -1.19 5.05 -25.74
CA ARG A 117 -2.30 5.97 -25.36
C ARG A 117 -3.71 5.35 -25.40
N LYS A 118 -3.81 4.03 -25.56
CA LYS A 118 -5.07 3.29 -25.45
C LYS A 118 -5.35 2.80 -24.01
N GLY A 119 -4.41 2.96 -23.07
CA GLY A 119 -4.55 2.49 -21.68
C GLY A 119 -3.86 1.15 -21.38
N LEU A 120 -3.25 0.50 -22.39
CA LEU A 120 -2.58 -0.79 -22.22
C LEU A 120 -1.42 -0.78 -21.23
N GLY A 121 -0.60 0.28 -21.23
CA GLY A 121 0.50 0.39 -20.27
C GLY A 121 0.00 0.42 -18.83
N ARG A 122 -1.11 1.12 -18.58
CA ARG A 122 -1.78 1.12 -17.27
C ARG A 122 -2.28 -0.28 -16.93
N ALA A 123 -3.00 -0.93 -17.83
CA ALA A 123 -3.54 -2.28 -17.58
C ALA A 123 -2.43 -3.29 -17.26
N LEU A 124 -1.33 -3.28 -18.00
CA LEU A 124 -0.15 -4.13 -17.76
C LEU A 124 0.45 -3.88 -16.37
N CYS A 125 0.69 -2.61 -15.98
CA CYS A 125 1.18 -2.30 -14.64
C CYS A 125 0.19 -2.74 -13.55
N GLN A 126 -1.11 -2.55 -13.75
CA GLN A 126 -2.13 -2.97 -12.79
C GLN A 126 -2.17 -4.50 -12.63
N HIS A 127 -1.90 -5.27 -13.69
CA HIS A 127 -1.76 -6.73 -13.60
C HIS A 127 -0.55 -7.13 -12.74
N VAL A 128 0.61 -6.51 -12.95
CA VAL A 128 1.81 -6.75 -12.13
C VAL A 128 1.56 -6.40 -10.66
N LEU A 129 0.97 -5.23 -10.40
CA LEU A 129 0.64 -4.82 -9.03
C LEU A 129 -0.40 -5.74 -8.38
N ARG A 130 -1.41 -6.18 -9.12
CA ARG A 130 -2.41 -7.14 -8.62
C ARG A 130 -1.79 -8.49 -8.30
N PHE A 131 -0.78 -8.94 -9.06
CA PHE A 131 -0.01 -10.13 -8.76
C PHE A 131 0.69 -10.00 -7.40
N PHE A 132 1.51 -8.96 -7.20
CA PHE A 132 2.23 -8.77 -5.93
C PHE A 132 1.29 -8.56 -4.74
N ARG A 133 0.14 -7.90 -4.94
CA ARG A 133 -0.86 -7.72 -3.89
C ARG A 133 -1.46 -9.04 -3.40
N ARG A 134 -1.59 -10.04 -4.28
CA ARG A 134 -2.09 -11.37 -3.93
C ARG A 134 -1.05 -12.18 -3.15
N GLU A 135 0.22 -12.03 -3.49
CA GLU A 135 1.30 -12.72 -2.78
C GLU A 135 1.51 -12.13 -1.39
N ASP A 136 1.64 -10.82 -1.27
CA ASP A 136 1.75 -10.12 0.01
C ASP A 136 1.68 -8.59 -0.18
N ASN A 137 0.62 -7.95 0.28
CA ASN A 137 0.41 -6.51 0.07
C ASN A 137 1.28 -5.62 0.99
N ALA A 138 2.04 -6.18 1.93
CA ALA A 138 2.85 -5.41 2.86
C ALA A 138 4.24 -5.08 2.32
N ALA A 139 4.81 -5.89 1.41
CA ALA A 139 6.12 -5.59 0.84
C ALA A 139 6.04 -4.59 -0.32
N PRO A 140 7.00 -3.65 -0.41
CA PRO A 140 7.02 -2.64 -1.46
C PRO A 140 7.36 -3.23 -2.83
N VAL A 141 6.87 -2.58 -3.88
CA VAL A 141 7.24 -2.87 -5.27
C VAL A 141 8.11 -1.75 -5.81
N TYR A 142 9.28 -2.10 -6.33
CA TYR A 142 10.22 -1.16 -6.93
C TYR A 142 10.04 -1.07 -8.44
N LEU A 143 10.50 0.03 -9.02
CA LEU A 143 10.55 0.23 -10.45
C LEU A 143 11.82 1.02 -10.77
N HIS A 144 12.58 0.55 -11.74
CA HIS A 144 13.69 1.30 -12.32
C HIS A 144 13.18 2.06 -13.55
N THR A 145 13.57 3.31 -13.66
CA THR A 145 13.28 4.18 -14.80
C THR A 145 14.46 5.12 -15.06
N GLN A 146 14.27 6.06 -15.98
CA GLN A 146 15.28 7.01 -16.42
C GLN A 146 14.62 8.25 -17.04
N PRO A 147 15.32 9.39 -17.14
CA PRO A 147 14.76 10.62 -17.70
C PRO A 147 14.22 10.49 -19.13
N SER A 148 14.84 9.67 -19.98
CA SER A 148 14.33 9.44 -21.35
C SER A 148 12.96 8.74 -21.39
N SER A 149 12.54 8.15 -20.25
CA SER A 149 11.24 7.50 -20.04
C SER A 149 10.23 8.42 -19.33
N TRP A 150 10.45 9.74 -19.30
CA TRP A 150 9.62 10.72 -18.59
C TRP A 150 8.11 10.59 -18.85
N LYS A 151 7.70 10.16 -20.06
CA LYS A 151 6.29 9.96 -20.43
C LYS A 151 5.60 8.86 -19.62
N ALA A 152 6.36 7.92 -19.06
CA ALA A 152 5.84 6.84 -18.22
C ALA A 152 5.78 7.22 -16.73
N ILE A 153 6.57 8.21 -16.27
CA ILE A 153 6.63 8.60 -14.86
C ILE A 153 5.26 9.03 -14.30
N PRO A 154 4.43 9.86 -14.99
CA PRO A 154 3.09 10.20 -14.50
C PRO A 154 2.16 8.99 -14.37
N LEU A 155 2.30 8.00 -15.26
CA LEU A 155 1.55 6.74 -15.15
C LEU A 155 1.94 6.02 -13.86
N TYR A 156 3.23 5.88 -13.57
CA TYR A 156 3.70 5.22 -12.35
C TYR A 156 3.23 5.96 -11.09
N ILE A 157 3.32 7.29 -11.08
CA ILE A 157 2.78 8.13 -9.99
C ILE A 157 1.30 7.86 -9.77
N SER A 158 0.50 7.81 -10.85
CA SER A 158 -0.94 7.53 -10.75
C SER A 158 -1.28 6.13 -10.20
N LEU A 159 -0.31 5.22 -10.19
CA LEU A 159 -0.41 3.87 -9.65
C LEU A 159 0.17 3.75 -8.23
N GLY A 160 0.58 4.86 -7.62
CA GLY A 160 1.08 4.92 -6.25
C GLY A 160 2.59 4.82 -6.11
N PHE A 161 3.35 4.82 -7.22
CA PHE A 161 4.80 4.88 -7.16
C PHE A 161 5.28 6.29 -6.82
N LYS A 162 6.29 6.37 -5.96
CA LYS A 162 6.99 7.60 -5.62
C LYS A 162 8.44 7.53 -6.06
N LEU A 163 8.98 8.63 -6.59
CA LEU A 163 10.41 8.75 -6.85
C LEU A 163 11.19 8.66 -5.53
N GLN A 164 12.27 7.90 -5.52
CA GLN A 164 13.09 7.69 -4.34
C GLN A 164 14.42 8.44 -4.49
N PRO A 165 14.77 9.33 -3.55
CA PRO A 165 16.05 10.04 -3.60
C PRO A 165 17.25 9.18 -3.23
N GLN A 166 17.05 8.16 -2.38
CA GLN A 166 18.13 7.40 -1.76
C GLN A 166 18.06 5.89 -2.02
N ASP A 167 16.87 5.35 -2.33
CA ASP A 167 16.72 3.91 -2.53
C ASP A 167 17.56 3.41 -3.71
N THR A 168 18.10 2.21 -3.57
CA THR A 168 18.76 1.43 -4.62
C THR A 168 18.17 0.03 -4.63
N PHE A 169 18.08 -0.59 -5.79
CA PHE A 169 17.82 -2.02 -5.90
C PHE A 169 18.61 -2.63 -7.05
N TYR A 170 18.89 -3.93 -6.98
CA TYR A 170 19.58 -4.67 -8.06
C TYR A 170 20.98 -4.09 -8.41
N GLY A 171 21.64 -3.45 -7.45
CA GLY A 171 22.97 -2.85 -7.66
C GLY A 171 22.98 -1.57 -8.50
N TYR A 172 21.81 -1.01 -8.85
CA TYR A 172 21.73 0.29 -9.52
C TYR A 172 22.14 1.41 -8.57
N GLU A 173 23.14 2.20 -8.94
CA GLU A 173 23.45 3.45 -8.25
C GLU A 173 22.35 4.47 -8.59
N ASN A 174 21.59 4.92 -7.59
CA ASN A 174 20.50 5.86 -7.82
C ASN A 174 21.04 7.27 -8.08
N GLN A 175 20.78 7.80 -9.28
CA GLN A 175 21.25 9.10 -9.75
C GLN A 175 20.11 10.12 -9.73
N TYR A 176 19.33 10.12 -8.65
CA TYR A 176 18.11 10.90 -8.50
C TYR A 176 18.33 12.39 -8.81
N SER A 177 19.35 13.03 -8.23
CA SER A 177 19.59 14.46 -8.40
C SER A 177 19.85 14.84 -9.86
N GLN A 178 20.70 14.09 -10.55
CA GLN A 178 20.99 14.31 -11.98
C GLN A 178 19.76 14.04 -12.85
N ALA A 179 18.99 13.00 -12.51
CA ALA A 179 17.75 12.67 -13.20
C ALA A 179 16.70 13.78 -13.05
N MET A 180 16.51 14.32 -11.83
CA MET A 180 15.57 15.40 -11.58
C MET A 180 15.97 16.69 -12.29
N GLU A 181 17.25 17.06 -12.29
CA GLU A 181 17.71 18.25 -13.03
C GLU A 181 17.48 18.09 -14.54
N THR A 182 17.70 16.88 -15.07
CA THR A 182 17.41 16.54 -16.46
C THR A 182 15.91 16.64 -16.76
N LEU A 183 15.08 16.04 -15.91
CA LEU A 183 13.61 16.07 -16.05
C LEU A 183 13.08 17.50 -16.02
N LYS A 184 13.60 18.36 -15.15
CA LYS A 184 13.23 19.78 -15.03
C LYS A 184 13.37 20.55 -16.34
N GLY A 185 14.35 20.18 -17.17
CA GLY A 185 14.57 20.79 -18.48
C GLY A 185 13.68 20.24 -19.62
N ILE A 186 12.95 19.13 -19.40
CA ILE A 186 12.25 18.39 -20.46
C ILE A 186 10.73 18.39 -20.26
N VAL A 187 10.26 18.34 -19.02
CA VAL A 187 8.84 18.26 -18.68
C VAL A 187 8.26 19.66 -18.40
N THR A 188 6.93 19.81 -18.43
CA THR A 188 6.31 21.10 -18.07
C THR A 188 6.48 21.39 -16.56
N PRO A 189 6.38 22.65 -16.12
CA PRO A 189 6.45 22.99 -14.70
C PRO A 189 5.47 22.19 -13.84
N GLU A 190 4.24 21.98 -14.32
CA GLU A 190 3.21 21.22 -13.62
C GLU A 190 3.55 19.72 -13.53
N GLN A 191 4.13 19.16 -14.60
CA GLN A 191 4.61 17.78 -14.59
C GLN A 191 5.80 17.61 -13.65
N TYR A 192 6.72 18.56 -13.65
CA TYR A 192 7.87 18.55 -12.75
C TYR A 192 7.41 18.65 -11.29
N GLU A 193 6.49 19.57 -11.00
CA GLU A 193 5.91 19.73 -9.67
C GLU A 193 5.19 18.44 -9.23
N LEU A 194 4.40 17.79 -10.09
CA LEU A 194 3.79 16.50 -9.80
C LEU A 194 4.83 15.43 -9.43
N MET A 195 5.96 15.37 -10.14
CA MET A 195 7.04 14.43 -9.86
C MET A 195 7.72 14.73 -8.51
N VAL A 196 7.97 16.01 -8.22
CA VAL A 196 8.56 16.46 -6.94
C VAL A 196 7.59 16.18 -5.77
N GLN A 197 6.30 16.50 -5.92
CA GLN A 197 5.23 16.19 -4.95
C GLN A 197 5.06 14.70 -4.69
N ASN A 198 5.44 13.87 -5.65
CA ASN A 198 5.43 12.41 -5.53
C ASN A 198 6.84 11.83 -5.37
N THR A 199 7.78 12.61 -4.82
CA THR A 199 9.05 12.08 -4.32
C THR A 199 8.91 11.70 -2.84
N ALA A 200 9.54 10.62 -2.39
CA ALA A 200 9.61 10.25 -0.98
C ALA A 200 10.19 11.37 -0.09
N ALA A 201 11.08 12.23 -0.63
CA ALA A 201 11.60 13.42 0.06
C ALA A 201 10.56 14.52 0.32
N GLN A 202 9.41 14.54 -0.36
CA GLN A 202 8.27 15.39 0.03
C GLN A 202 7.32 14.68 1.00
N ALA A 203 7.80 13.68 1.73
CA ALA A 203 7.29 13.42 3.07
C ALA A 203 7.66 14.61 3.98
N ARG A 204 6.85 15.66 3.90
CA ARG A 204 6.70 16.74 4.91
C ARG A 204 8.00 17.48 5.26
N THR A 205 8.29 18.58 4.56
CA THR A 205 8.96 19.72 5.22
C THR A 205 7.99 20.26 6.26
N ALA A 206 7.95 19.62 7.42
CA ALA A 206 7.26 20.11 8.59
C ALA A 206 8.19 21.11 9.29
N ASP A 207 7.70 22.31 9.56
CA ASP A 207 8.39 23.22 10.45
C ASP A 207 8.37 22.62 11.87
N LEU A 208 9.52 22.10 12.30
CA LEU A 208 9.70 21.50 13.62
C LEU A 208 10.11 22.52 14.68
N SER A 209 10.25 23.80 14.33
CA SER A 209 10.73 24.85 15.25
C SER A 209 9.80 25.08 16.45
N ALA A 210 8.52 24.73 16.31
CA ALA A 210 7.54 24.82 17.38
C ALA A 210 7.69 23.70 18.44
N ILE A 211 8.43 22.63 18.16
CA ILE A 211 8.58 21.50 19.07
C ILE A 211 9.63 21.82 20.13
N ARG A 212 9.23 21.66 21.39
CA ARG A 212 10.06 21.92 22.55
C ARG A 212 10.59 20.62 23.11
N TYR A 213 11.91 20.53 23.19
CA TYR A 213 12.60 19.41 23.80
C TYR A 213 12.91 19.72 25.26
N ASP A 214 12.92 18.69 26.11
CA ASP A 214 13.36 18.79 27.50
C ASP A 214 14.87 19.10 27.59
N GLY A 215 15.39 19.27 28.81
CA GLY A 215 16.82 19.54 29.04
C GLY A 215 17.78 18.45 28.56
N ARG A 216 17.27 17.29 28.11
CA ARG A 216 18.04 16.18 27.52
C ARG A 216 17.88 16.12 26.00
N GLY A 217 17.19 17.07 25.37
CA GLY A 217 16.92 17.06 23.95
C GLY A 217 15.83 16.06 23.54
N LEU A 218 14.91 15.70 24.45
CA LEU A 218 13.87 14.70 24.21
C LEU A 218 12.47 15.31 24.30
N VAL A 219 11.54 14.79 23.51
CA VAL A 219 10.11 15.10 23.55
C VAL A 219 9.31 13.80 23.67
N PRO A 220 8.28 13.72 24.55
CA PRO A 220 7.36 12.60 24.56
C PRO A 220 6.58 12.51 23.24
N ALA A 221 6.44 11.30 22.74
CA ALA A 221 5.70 10.97 21.54
C ALA A 221 4.70 9.85 21.83
N ILE A 222 3.42 10.14 21.64
CA ILE A 222 2.30 9.22 21.80
C ILE A 222 1.95 8.65 20.44
N ALA A 223 1.99 7.32 20.31
CA ALA A 223 1.46 6.64 19.14
C ALA A 223 0.00 6.24 19.40
N GLN A 224 -0.89 6.71 18.54
CA GLN A 224 -2.31 6.40 18.56
C GLN A 224 -2.68 5.72 17.24
N ASP A 225 -3.48 4.66 17.28
CA ASP A 225 -4.00 4.05 16.07
C ASP A 225 -4.90 5.07 15.34
N ALA A 226 -4.60 5.31 14.06
CA ALA A 226 -5.30 6.31 13.26
C ALA A 226 -6.77 5.96 12.96
N PHE A 227 -7.16 4.69 13.12
CA PHE A 227 -8.50 4.20 12.82
C PHE A 227 -9.32 4.04 14.11
N SER A 228 -8.82 3.29 15.09
CA SER A 228 -9.57 3.03 16.32
C SER A 228 -9.47 4.16 17.34
N GLY A 229 -8.49 5.06 17.20
CA GLY A 229 -8.20 6.09 18.19
C GLY A 229 -7.56 5.54 19.47
N GLU A 230 -7.27 4.24 19.52
CA GLU A 230 -6.62 3.59 20.67
C GLU A 230 -5.20 4.11 20.85
N VAL A 231 -4.84 4.51 22.07
CA VAL A 231 -3.45 4.84 22.39
C VAL A 231 -2.65 3.54 22.46
N LEU A 232 -1.63 3.42 21.61
CA LEU A 232 -0.83 2.21 21.46
C LEU A 232 0.39 2.21 22.37
N MET A 233 1.12 3.32 22.44
CA MET A 233 2.31 3.43 23.27
C MET A 233 2.76 4.88 23.46
N GLN A 234 3.61 5.12 24.44
CA GLN A 234 4.40 6.34 24.59
C GLN A 234 5.88 6.00 24.52
N ALA A 235 6.63 6.76 23.72
CA ALA A 235 8.08 6.71 23.67
C ALA A 235 8.65 8.13 23.53
N TYR A 236 9.97 8.27 23.50
CA TYR A 236 10.63 9.57 23.38
C TYR A 236 11.23 9.72 21.99
N MET A 237 11.27 10.96 21.51
CA MET A 237 11.93 11.34 20.27
C MET A 237 12.95 12.43 20.55
N ASN A 238 14.06 12.44 19.83
CA ASN A 238 14.95 13.59 19.70
C ASN A 238 14.78 14.21 18.30
N ALA A 239 15.51 15.28 17.99
CA ALA A 239 15.44 15.91 16.67
C ALA A 239 15.75 14.93 15.52
N GLU A 240 16.75 14.08 15.70
CA GLU A 240 17.18 13.10 14.69
C GLU A 240 16.12 12.02 14.43
N SER A 241 15.51 11.46 15.49
CA SER A 241 14.47 10.44 15.38
C SER A 241 13.19 11.00 14.74
N LEU A 242 12.89 12.28 15.01
CA LEU A 242 11.77 12.97 14.41
C LEU A 242 11.99 13.21 12.92
N GLN A 243 13.18 13.68 12.53
CA GLN A 243 13.55 13.82 11.12
C GLN A 243 13.50 12.47 10.39
N ALA A 244 14.09 11.42 10.97
CA ALA A 244 14.03 10.06 10.41
C ALA A 244 12.58 9.54 10.26
N THR A 245 11.68 9.96 11.16
CA THR A 245 10.26 9.64 11.06
C THR A 245 9.58 10.34 9.89
N LEU A 246 9.89 11.62 9.67
CA LEU A 246 9.40 12.38 8.51
C LEU A 246 9.93 11.78 7.21
N ASP A 247 11.24 11.54 7.13
CA ASP A 247 11.92 11.03 5.93
C ASP A 247 11.41 9.65 5.52
N SER A 248 11.24 8.75 6.50
CA SER A 248 10.82 7.37 6.22
C SER A 248 9.32 7.19 6.14
N GLY A 249 8.54 8.07 6.78
CA GLY A 249 7.10 7.88 7.01
C GLY A 249 6.76 6.82 8.06
N TYR A 250 7.74 6.30 8.81
CA TYR A 250 7.56 5.31 9.87
C TYR A 250 8.12 5.80 11.20
N ALA A 251 7.43 5.46 12.29
CA ALA A 251 7.81 5.92 13.62
C ALA A 251 9.22 5.42 14.00
N THR A 252 10.11 6.37 14.25
CA THR A 252 11.47 6.16 14.76
C THR A 252 11.60 6.89 16.08
N TYR A 253 11.89 6.15 17.14
CA TYR A 253 12.01 6.66 18.49
C TYR A 253 13.48 6.78 18.89
N TYR A 254 13.74 7.49 19.99
CA TYR A 254 15.03 7.49 20.67
C TYR A 254 14.95 6.64 21.94
N SER A 255 15.75 5.57 22.00
CA SER A 255 15.83 4.71 23.16
C SER A 255 16.68 5.38 24.25
N ARG A 256 16.05 5.82 25.34
CA ARG A 256 16.77 6.46 26.47
C ARG A 256 17.79 5.54 27.14
N SER A 257 17.52 4.23 27.17
CA SER A 257 18.39 3.24 27.82
C SER A 257 19.56 2.82 26.93
N ARG A 258 19.35 2.74 25.60
CA ARG A 258 20.39 2.35 24.64
C ARG A 258 21.12 3.53 24.01
N GLN A 259 20.58 4.73 24.18
CA GLN A 259 21.08 5.98 23.60
C GLN A 259 21.23 5.90 22.07
N GLU A 260 20.25 5.29 21.41
CA GLU A 260 20.26 5.04 19.96
C GLU A 260 18.88 5.30 19.34
N LEU A 261 18.87 5.54 18.02
CA LEU A 261 17.65 5.54 17.23
C LEU A 261 17.07 4.13 17.12
N TRP A 262 15.76 4.04 17.26
CA TRP A 262 15.02 2.78 17.17
C TRP A 262 13.79 2.95 16.27
N ARG A 263 13.88 2.42 15.05
CA ARG A 263 12.72 2.31 14.17
C ARG A 263 11.80 1.21 14.66
N LYS A 264 10.56 1.56 15.01
CA LYS A 264 9.59 0.61 15.57
C LYS A 264 9.30 -0.50 14.58
N GLY A 265 9.46 -1.74 15.04
CA GLY A 265 9.18 -2.93 14.25
C GLY A 265 10.28 -3.31 13.25
N ALA A 266 11.44 -2.63 13.24
CA ALA A 266 12.53 -3.00 12.32
C ALA A 266 13.01 -4.45 12.49
N THR A 267 12.93 -5.00 13.71
CA THR A 267 13.30 -6.40 13.99
C THR A 267 12.08 -7.34 13.97
N SER A 268 10.92 -6.90 14.46
CA SER A 268 9.73 -7.76 14.63
C SER A 268 8.76 -7.74 13.44
N GLY A 269 8.92 -6.82 12.50
CA GLY A 269 7.94 -6.56 11.43
C GLY A 269 6.70 -5.78 11.90
N HIS A 270 6.57 -5.45 13.20
CA HIS A 270 5.40 -4.74 13.75
C HIS A 270 5.56 -3.22 13.61
N LEU A 271 5.47 -2.76 12.37
CA LEU A 271 5.75 -1.40 11.95
C LEU A 271 4.63 -0.42 12.35
N GLN A 272 4.99 0.86 12.47
CA GLN A 272 4.07 1.98 12.68
C GLN A 272 4.24 2.99 11.55
N ARG A 273 3.30 3.00 10.60
CA ARG A 273 3.31 3.95 9.49
C ARG A 273 2.60 5.24 9.93
N VAL A 274 3.28 6.38 9.88
CA VAL A 274 2.74 7.65 10.37
C VAL A 274 1.76 8.24 9.36
N ILE A 275 0.49 8.36 9.75
CA ILE A 275 -0.59 8.99 8.98
C ILE A 275 -0.64 10.49 9.24
N ARG A 276 -0.49 10.90 10.49
CA ARG A 276 -0.45 12.30 10.92
C ARG A 276 0.51 12.44 12.08
N LEU A 277 1.20 13.57 12.11
CA LEU A 277 2.01 14.00 13.25
C LEU A 277 1.53 15.39 13.63
N SER A 278 1.26 15.61 14.91
CA SER A 278 0.90 16.90 15.50
C SER A 278 1.63 17.07 16.81
N TYR A 279 1.86 18.32 17.22
CA TYR A 279 2.25 18.67 18.57
C TYR A 279 1.06 19.31 19.31
N ASP A 280 1.11 19.36 20.64
CA ASP A 280 0.08 19.97 21.48
C ASP A 280 0.17 21.51 21.52
N CYS A 281 -0.54 22.18 22.44
CA CYS A 281 -0.71 23.63 22.38
C CYS A 281 0.54 24.44 22.76
N ASP A 282 1.45 23.87 23.54
CA ASP A 282 2.74 24.46 23.92
C ASP A 282 3.95 23.76 23.30
N GLY A 283 3.72 22.67 22.55
CA GLY A 283 4.68 22.04 21.66
C GLY A 283 5.62 21.07 22.36
N ASP A 284 5.35 20.69 23.61
CA ASP A 284 6.21 19.80 24.39
C ASP A 284 5.76 18.34 24.36
N SER A 285 4.73 18.01 23.58
CA SER A 285 4.30 16.64 23.33
C SER A 285 3.89 16.40 21.88
N ILE A 286 4.24 15.22 21.36
CA ILE A 286 3.90 14.79 20.00
C ILE A 286 2.80 13.73 20.04
N LEU A 287 1.79 13.90 19.20
CA LEU A 287 0.82 12.86 18.84
C LEU A 287 1.10 12.37 17.42
N MET A 288 1.42 11.09 17.30
CA MET A 288 1.49 10.37 16.02
C MET A 288 0.27 9.49 15.85
N GLN A 289 -0.54 9.79 14.84
CA GLN A 289 -1.59 8.89 14.39
C GLN A 289 -0.98 7.91 13.38
N VAL A 290 -0.98 6.62 13.70
CA VAL A 290 -0.26 5.58 12.95
C VAL A 290 -1.19 4.48 12.47
N GLU A 291 -0.88 3.90 11.31
CA GLU A 291 -1.37 2.57 10.93
C GLU A 291 -0.41 1.53 11.51
N GLN A 292 -0.89 0.75 12.47
CA GLN A 292 -0.11 -0.26 13.18
C GLN A 292 -0.21 -1.62 12.46
N THR A 293 0.94 -2.24 12.17
CA THR A 293 1.03 -3.62 11.71
C THR A 293 1.38 -4.53 12.89
N GLY A 294 0.61 -5.60 13.11
CA GLY A 294 0.79 -6.49 14.26
C GLY A 294 0.62 -5.80 15.62
N PRO A 295 1.02 -6.43 16.73
CA PRO A 295 0.96 -5.82 18.05
C PRO A 295 1.97 -4.68 18.23
N ALA A 296 1.56 -3.60 18.90
CA ALA A 296 2.49 -2.52 19.21
C ALA A 296 3.43 -2.92 20.36
N CYS A 297 2.92 -3.69 21.34
CA CYS A 297 3.67 -4.10 22.52
C CYS A 297 4.55 -5.32 22.25
N HIS A 298 5.67 -5.40 22.96
CA HIS A 298 6.61 -6.53 22.89
C HIS A 298 6.06 -7.80 23.57
N THR A 299 5.01 -7.68 24.39
CA THR A 299 4.31 -8.81 25.03
C THR A 299 3.35 -9.53 24.09
N GLY A 300 3.17 -9.02 22.86
CA GLY A 300 2.16 -9.51 21.92
C GLY A 300 0.82 -8.76 22.02
N GLU A 301 0.69 -7.85 23.00
CA GLU A 301 -0.50 -7.03 23.16
C GLU A 301 -0.59 -5.88 22.15
N ARG A 302 -1.82 -5.48 21.83
CA ARG A 302 -2.06 -4.41 20.85
C ARG A 302 -1.55 -3.05 21.34
N SER A 303 -1.81 -2.72 22.60
CA SER A 303 -1.37 -1.50 23.28
C SER A 303 -0.43 -1.85 24.44
N CYS A 304 0.49 -0.95 24.77
CA CYS A 304 1.28 -1.02 26.00
C CYS A 304 0.43 -0.75 27.27
N PHE A 305 -0.75 -0.14 27.13
CA PHE A 305 -1.62 0.27 28.23
C PHE A 305 -2.68 -0.79 28.57
N HIS A 306 -2.28 -2.06 28.63
CA HIS A 306 -3.18 -3.21 28.80
C HIS A 306 -3.34 -3.70 30.26
N HIS A 307 -2.74 -2.99 31.22
CA HIS A 307 -2.82 -3.31 32.65
C HIS A 307 -3.47 -2.15 33.42
N PRO A 308 -4.78 -2.22 33.70
CA PRO A 308 -5.46 -1.18 34.46
C PRO A 308 -5.03 -1.19 35.93
N VAL A 309 -4.83 0.00 36.51
CA VAL A 309 -4.62 0.17 37.96
C VAL A 309 -5.94 0.39 38.69
N ILE A 310 -6.90 1.01 38.01
CA ILE A 310 -8.28 1.19 38.47
C ILE A 310 -9.17 0.58 37.39
N GLU A 311 -9.97 -0.40 37.78
CA GLU A 311 -11.03 -0.92 36.93
C GLU A 311 -12.29 -0.08 37.17
N GLY A 312 -12.61 0.77 36.20
CA GLY A 312 -13.89 1.48 36.13
C GLY A 312 -14.75 0.89 35.02
N ASP A 313 -16.07 1.03 35.16
CA ASP A 313 -16.98 0.72 34.07
C ASP A 313 -16.81 1.78 32.97
N MET A 314 -16.05 1.43 31.93
CA MET A 314 -15.78 2.34 30.83
C MET A 314 -17.02 2.44 29.94
N PRO A 315 -17.48 3.65 29.57
CA PRO A 315 -18.61 3.78 28.67
C PRO A 315 -18.28 3.11 27.33
N ALA A 316 -19.28 2.45 26.74
CA ALA A 316 -19.15 1.97 25.37
C ALA A 316 -18.88 3.16 24.43
N THR A 317 -17.90 3.00 23.56
CA THR A 317 -17.57 3.99 22.52
C THR A 317 -17.65 3.34 21.15
N ALA A 318 -17.51 4.15 20.09
CA ALA A 318 -17.44 3.64 18.72
C ALA A 318 -16.31 2.61 18.49
N ALA A 319 -15.33 2.52 19.39
CA ALA A 319 -14.29 1.48 19.38
C ALA A 319 -14.87 0.05 19.44
N ILE A 320 -16.11 -0.12 19.92
CA ILE A 320 -16.79 -1.43 19.92
C ILE A 320 -16.90 -2.03 18.51
N LEU A 321 -16.96 -1.21 17.46
CA LEU A 321 -17.03 -1.68 16.07
C LEU A 321 -15.73 -2.35 15.62
N ASP A 322 -14.57 -1.86 16.06
CA ASP A 322 -13.27 -2.47 15.79
C ASP A 322 -13.11 -3.78 16.59
N THR A 323 -13.54 -3.79 17.85
CA THR A 323 -13.60 -5.03 18.67
C THR A 323 -14.50 -6.08 18.02
N LEU A 324 -15.64 -5.65 17.47
CA LEU A 324 -16.58 -6.52 16.77
C LEU A 324 -15.96 -7.11 15.49
N GLU A 325 -15.33 -6.28 14.64
CA GLU A 325 -14.66 -6.75 13.42
C GLU A 325 -13.57 -7.78 13.75
N LYS A 326 -12.74 -7.52 14.78
CA LYS A 326 -11.74 -8.47 15.26
C LYS A 326 -12.35 -9.77 15.77
N THR A 327 -13.44 -9.68 16.52
CA THR A 327 -14.14 -10.86 17.06
C THR A 327 -14.70 -11.73 15.93
N ILE A 328 -15.27 -11.11 14.89
CA ILE A 328 -15.77 -11.83 13.72
C ILE A 328 -14.63 -12.49 12.97
N ALA A 329 -13.53 -11.78 12.74
CA ALA A 329 -12.34 -12.33 12.08
C ALA A 329 -11.69 -13.47 12.87
N ASP A 330 -11.59 -13.34 14.20
CA ASP A 330 -11.13 -14.42 15.08
C ASP A 330 -12.05 -15.63 14.98
N ARG A 331 -13.38 -15.45 15.04
CA ARG A 331 -14.32 -16.57 14.90
C ARG A 331 -14.23 -17.25 13.54
N ALA A 332 -13.93 -16.51 12.48
CA ALA A 332 -13.71 -17.08 11.15
C ALA A 332 -12.41 -17.91 11.08
N ALA A 333 -11.32 -17.41 11.67
CA ALA A 333 -10.02 -18.09 11.67
C ALA A 333 -9.92 -19.23 12.69
N ASN A 334 -10.57 -19.07 13.84
CA ASN A 334 -10.60 -19.97 14.99
C ASN A 334 -12.06 -20.31 15.35
N PRO A 335 -12.72 -21.21 14.59
CA PRO A 335 -14.13 -21.53 14.80
C PRO A 335 -14.41 -22.03 16.21
N LYS A 336 -15.47 -21.49 16.83
CA LYS A 336 -15.94 -21.91 18.15
C LYS A 336 -17.31 -22.57 18.04
N GLU A 337 -17.42 -23.80 18.51
CA GLU A 337 -18.70 -24.53 18.53
C GLU A 337 -19.78 -23.74 19.29
N GLY A 338 -21.01 -23.72 18.76
CA GLY A 338 -22.13 -22.98 19.33
C GLY A 338 -22.11 -21.45 19.10
N SER A 339 -21.09 -20.89 18.47
CA SER A 339 -21.01 -19.46 18.15
C SER A 339 -22.04 -19.06 17.08
N TYR A 340 -22.83 -18.03 17.37
CA TYR A 340 -23.80 -17.46 16.42
C TYR A 340 -23.12 -16.90 15.16
N THR A 341 -21.95 -16.27 15.31
CA THR A 341 -21.15 -15.79 14.18
C THR A 341 -20.75 -16.94 13.27
N ASN A 342 -20.29 -18.07 13.83
CA ASN A 342 -19.92 -19.24 13.02
C ASN A 342 -21.13 -19.86 12.32
N TYR A 343 -22.31 -19.88 12.97
CA TYR A 343 -23.54 -20.31 12.32
C TYR A 343 -23.88 -19.45 11.09
N LEU A 344 -23.80 -18.12 11.21
CA LEU A 344 -24.05 -17.20 10.10
C LEU A 344 -23.05 -17.39 8.94
N LEU A 345 -21.75 -17.42 9.25
CA LEU A 345 -20.68 -17.62 8.26
C LEU A 345 -20.84 -18.96 7.52
N ASN A 346 -21.18 -20.04 8.24
CA ASN A 346 -21.41 -21.37 7.66
C ASN A 346 -22.65 -21.43 6.77
N LYS A 347 -23.70 -20.66 7.07
CA LYS A 347 -24.91 -20.56 6.23
C LYS A 347 -24.70 -19.65 5.02
N GLY A 348 -23.70 -18.77 5.06
CA GLY A 348 -23.28 -17.94 3.94
C GLY A 348 -24.16 -16.71 3.71
N ALA A 349 -23.84 -16.01 2.62
CA ALA A 349 -24.33 -14.66 2.35
C ALA A 349 -25.86 -14.53 2.33
N GLU A 350 -26.60 -15.51 1.80
CA GLU A 350 -28.06 -15.46 1.73
C GLU A 350 -28.70 -15.34 3.12
N LYS A 351 -28.26 -16.17 4.08
CA LYS A 351 -28.77 -16.14 5.45
C LYS A 351 -28.41 -14.83 6.15
N ILE A 352 -27.18 -14.34 5.93
CA ILE A 352 -26.71 -13.08 6.52
C ILE A 352 -27.52 -11.90 5.96
N CYS A 353 -27.71 -11.81 4.63
CA CYS A 353 -28.51 -10.77 4.00
C CYS A 353 -29.96 -10.77 4.49
N LYS A 354 -30.55 -11.95 4.71
CA LYS A 354 -31.89 -12.06 5.30
C LYS A 354 -31.93 -11.43 6.70
N LYS A 355 -30.94 -11.71 7.56
CA LYS A 355 -30.85 -11.07 8.88
C LYS A 355 -30.70 -9.55 8.76
N VAL A 356 -29.80 -9.06 7.91
CA VAL A 356 -29.65 -7.61 7.68
C VAL A 356 -30.99 -6.95 7.28
N GLY A 357 -31.78 -7.60 6.42
CA GLY A 357 -33.10 -7.10 6.03
C GLY A 357 -34.16 -7.13 7.14
N GLU A 358 -34.13 -8.17 7.98
CA GLU A 358 -34.97 -8.28 9.19
C GLU A 358 -34.66 -7.15 10.17
N GLU A 359 -33.40 -7.01 10.61
CA GLU A 359 -33.00 -6.00 11.60
C GLU A 359 -33.22 -4.57 11.10
N ALA A 360 -33.02 -4.34 9.79
CA ALA A 360 -33.32 -3.03 9.19
C ALA A 360 -34.81 -2.70 9.28
N SER A 361 -35.68 -3.70 9.07
CA SER A 361 -37.13 -3.53 9.16
C SER A 361 -37.57 -3.33 10.62
N GLU A 362 -36.98 -4.06 11.56
CA GLU A 362 -37.23 -3.93 13.00
C GLU A 362 -36.77 -2.56 13.53
N THR A 363 -35.60 -2.09 13.10
CA THR A 363 -35.11 -0.72 13.37
C THR A 363 -36.12 0.34 12.91
N ILE A 364 -36.65 0.21 11.69
CA ILE A 364 -37.67 1.13 11.15
C ILE A 364 -38.95 1.08 12.01
N ILE A 365 -39.40 -0.12 12.37
CA ILE A 365 -40.62 -0.30 13.17
C ILE A 365 -40.45 0.30 14.57
N ALA A 366 -39.32 0.08 15.24
CA ALA A 366 -39.02 0.64 16.55
C ALA A 366 -39.02 2.18 16.51
N ALA A 367 -38.40 2.77 15.47
CA ALA A 367 -38.42 4.21 15.25
C ALA A 367 -39.85 4.76 15.07
N ILE A 368 -40.68 4.11 14.25
CA ILE A 368 -42.09 4.52 14.03
C ILE A 368 -42.91 4.46 15.33
N LYS A 369 -42.65 3.46 16.17
CA LYS A 369 -43.33 3.29 17.47
C LYS A 369 -42.85 4.27 18.54
N GLY A 370 -41.75 5.01 18.30
CA GLY A 370 -41.12 5.86 19.31
C GLY A 370 -40.50 5.06 20.46
N ASP A 371 -40.15 3.80 20.22
CA ASP A 371 -39.51 2.92 21.19
C ASP A 371 -37.99 3.14 21.14
N ALA A 372 -37.47 4.03 21.98
CA ALA A 372 -36.06 4.42 21.95
C ALA A 372 -35.11 3.27 22.36
N ASP A 373 -35.50 2.48 23.35
CA ASP A 373 -34.70 1.35 23.84
C ASP A 373 -34.70 0.22 22.80
N GLY A 374 -35.88 -0.10 22.25
CA GLY A 374 -36.00 -1.05 21.14
C GLY A 374 -35.17 -0.59 19.94
N LEU A 375 -35.26 0.69 19.55
CA LEU A 375 -34.50 1.23 18.42
C LEU A 375 -32.98 1.07 18.60
N ALA A 376 -32.47 1.29 19.81
CA ALA A 376 -31.05 1.09 20.09
C ALA A 376 -30.63 -0.38 19.95
N GLY A 377 -31.47 -1.31 20.42
CA GLY A 377 -31.26 -2.76 20.25
C GLY A 377 -31.24 -3.18 18.79
N GLU A 378 -32.28 -2.86 18.03
CA GLU A 378 -32.39 -3.24 16.62
C GLU A 378 -31.28 -2.61 15.76
N ALA A 379 -30.88 -1.37 16.07
CA ALA A 379 -29.77 -0.73 15.40
C ALA A 379 -28.43 -1.42 15.70
N ALA A 380 -28.23 -1.90 16.93
CA ALA A 380 -27.04 -2.67 17.28
C ALA A 380 -27.00 -4.01 16.54
N ASP A 381 -28.13 -4.72 16.45
CA ASP A 381 -28.23 -5.97 15.70
C ASP A 381 -28.03 -5.76 14.20
N LEU A 382 -28.55 -4.67 13.64
CA LEU A 382 -28.30 -4.29 12.26
C LEU A 382 -26.80 -4.05 11.99
N LEU A 383 -26.12 -3.29 12.86
CA LEU A 383 -24.68 -3.06 12.76
C LEU A 383 -23.89 -4.37 12.87
N TYR A 384 -24.30 -5.27 13.77
CA TYR A 384 -23.69 -6.59 13.92
C TYR A 384 -23.79 -7.42 12.64
N HIS A 385 -25.00 -7.60 12.10
CA HIS A 385 -25.20 -8.40 10.91
C HIS A 385 -24.55 -7.78 9.66
N LEU A 386 -24.53 -6.45 9.58
CA LEU A 386 -23.79 -5.74 8.52
C LEU A 386 -22.29 -6.01 8.62
N ALA A 387 -21.69 -5.97 9.81
CA ALA A 387 -20.28 -6.28 10.01
C ALA A 387 -19.94 -7.73 9.59
N VAL A 388 -20.80 -8.71 9.94
CA VAL A 388 -20.65 -10.11 9.52
C VAL A 388 -20.73 -10.23 7.99
N LEU A 389 -21.66 -9.52 7.35
CA LEU A 389 -21.81 -9.51 5.89
C LEU A 389 -20.56 -8.95 5.21
N LEU A 390 -20.06 -7.81 5.68
CA LEU A 390 -18.86 -7.16 5.16
C LEU A 390 -17.66 -8.11 5.24
N HIS A 391 -17.46 -8.77 6.38
CA HIS A 391 -16.42 -9.78 6.54
C HIS A 391 -16.58 -10.95 5.55
N GLN A 392 -17.79 -11.51 5.42
CA GLN A 392 -18.08 -12.60 4.47
C GLN A 392 -17.77 -12.23 3.01
N GLN A 393 -17.93 -10.95 2.65
CA GLN A 393 -17.64 -10.43 1.30
C GLN A 393 -16.19 -9.95 1.13
N GLY A 394 -15.35 -10.08 2.16
CA GLY A 394 -13.97 -9.60 2.13
C GLY A 394 -13.84 -8.08 2.05
N VAL A 395 -14.83 -7.34 2.56
CA VAL A 395 -14.85 -5.88 2.62
C VAL A 395 -14.53 -5.45 4.06
N PRO A 396 -13.35 -4.87 4.33
CA PRO A 396 -13.02 -4.39 5.67
C PRO A 396 -13.87 -3.19 6.07
N MET A 397 -14.21 -3.04 7.35
CA MET A 397 -15.04 -1.94 7.85
C MET A 397 -14.42 -0.56 7.54
N ARG A 398 -13.08 -0.46 7.58
CA ARG A 398 -12.34 0.76 7.22
C ARG A 398 -12.68 1.27 5.81
N ASP A 399 -12.98 0.38 4.86
CA ASP A 399 -13.29 0.76 3.48
C ASP A 399 -14.68 1.44 3.42
N VAL A 400 -15.62 1.02 4.28
CA VAL A 400 -16.91 1.68 4.47
C VAL A 400 -16.71 3.09 5.05
N TRP A 401 -15.81 3.24 6.02
CA TRP A 401 -15.51 4.54 6.64
C TRP A 401 -14.91 5.52 5.63
N GLU A 402 -14.00 5.05 4.77
CA GLU A 402 -13.45 5.86 3.68
C GLU A 402 -14.51 6.27 2.64
N VAL A 403 -15.49 5.42 2.38
CA VAL A 403 -16.64 5.78 1.52
C VAL A 403 -17.49 6.86 2.17
N LEU A 404 -17.76 6.78 3.48
CA LEU A 404 -18.50 7.81 4.22
C LEU A 404 -17.72 9.12 4.28
N LYS A 405 -16.42 9.06 4.58
CA LYS A 405 -15.53 10.23 4.62
C LYS A 405 -15.50 10.98 3.30
N LYS A 406 -15.57 10.31 2.15
CA LYS A 406 -15.62 10.99 0.84
C LYS A 406 -16.90 11.81 0.59
N ARG A 407 -17.94 11.63 1.41
CA ARG A 407 -19.24 12.30 1.29
C ARG A 407 -19.37 13.52 2.21
N HIS A 408 -18.37 13.76 3.06
CA HIS A 408 -18.29 14.86 4.01
C HIS A 408 -16.95 15.59 3.82
#